data_AF-A0A3D4HF52-F1
#
_entry.id   AF-A0A3D4HF52-F1
#
_cell.length_a   1.000
_cell.length_b   1.000
_cell.length_c   1.000
_cell.angle_alpha   90.00
_cell.angle_beta   90.00
_cell.angle_gamma   90.00
#
_symmetry.space_group_name_H-M   'P 1'
#
loop_
_entity.id
_entity.type
_entity.pdbx_description
1 polymer ?
#
loop_
_entity_poly.entity_id
_entity_poly.type
_entity_poly.pdbx_seq_one_letter_code
_entity_poly.pdbx_strand_id
1 'polypeptide(L)'
;PFPGPGLGIRVMGEITEDRLHILRQADAIFIEELRNANLYDKIWQAFCVFLPVQTVGVMGDERTYDYVIALRAVESSDAMTADWAYLPHALLQKASSRIINEVKGVNRVVYDISSKPPSTIEWE
;
A
#
# COMPACT_ATOMS: atom_id res chain seq x y z
N PRO A 1 -1.94 14.11 -2.62
CA PRO A 1 -1.76 14.52 -4.03
C PRO A 1 -1.57 13.28 -4.91
N PHE A 2 -1.95 13.30 -6.20
CA PHE A 2 -1.75 12.17 -7.11
C PHE A 2 -0.62 12.50 -8.09
N PRO A 3 0.38 11.62 -8.27
CA PRO A 3 1.53 11.88 -9.12
C PRO A 3 1.13 11.95 -10.61
N GLY A 4 1.83 12.76 -11.41
CA GLY A 4 1.57 12.92 -12.85
C GLY A 4 1.61 11.60 -13.66
N PRO A 5 2.54 10.67 -13.40
CA PRO A 5 2.55 9.32 -13.98
C PRO A 5 1.48 8.36 -13.44
N GLY A 6 0.70 8.80 -12.45
CA GLY A 6 -0.35 8.03 -11.80
C GLY A 6 0.11 6.73 -11.16
N LEU A 7 -0.61 5.63 -11.42
CA LEU A 7 -0.32 4.32 -10.84
C LEU A 7 0.98 3.70 -11.37
N GLY A 8 1.55 4.21 -12.47
CA GLY A 8 2.75 3.63 -13.08
C GLY A 8 3.92 3.56 -12.12
N ILE A 9 4.17 4.63 -11.36
CA ILE A 9 5.26 4.70 -10.37
C ILE A 9 4.97 3.94 -9.06
N ARG A 10 3.83 3.27 -8.98
CA ARG A 10 3.41 2.47 -7.82
C ARG A 10 3.45 0.98 -8.12
N VAL A 11 3.82 0.58 -9.33
CA VAL A 11 4.11 -0.80 -9.70
C VAL A 11 5.61 -0.91 -9.89
N MET A 12 6.31 -1.53 -8.93
CA MET A 12 7.76 -1.67 -9.04
C MET A 12 8.10 -2.61 -10.21
N GLY A 13 8.94 -2.13 -11.12
CA GLY A 13 9.36 -2.87 -12.32
C GLY A 13 8.33 -2.85 -13.46
N GLU A 14 8.12 -4.00 -14.12
CA GLU A 14 7.26 -4.05 -15.31
C GLU A 14 5.79 -3.77 -14.99
N ILE A 15 5.20 -2.83 -15.73
CA ILE A 15 3.80 -2.45 -15.64
C ILE A 15 2.97 -3.38 -16.54
N THR A 16 2.12 -4.20 -15.94
CA THR A 16 1.17 -5.06 -16.64
C THR A 16 -0.26 -4.81 -16.16
N GLU A 17 -1.26 -5.14 -16.97
CA GLU A 17 -2.67 -4.92 -16.61
C GLU A 17 -3.07 -5.70 -15.34
N ASP A 18 -2.57 -6.92 -15.17
CA ASP A 18 -2.82 -7.73 -13.97
C ASP A 18 -2.26 -7.08 -12.70
N ARG A 19 -1.04 -6.53 -12.77
CA ARG A 19 -0.41 -5.84 -11.63
C ARG A 19 -1.13 -4.54 -11.30
N LEU A 20 -1.55 -3.80 -12.33
CA LEU A 20 -2.36 -2.60 -12.17
C LEU A 20 -3.72 -2.94 -11.54
N HIS A 21 -4.34 -4.05 -11.94
CA HIS A 21 -5.61 -4.51 -11.37
C HIS A 21 -5.47 -4.82 -9.87
N ILE A 22 -4.46 -5.60 -9.49
CA ILE A 22 -4.14 -5.91 -8.09
C ILE A 22 -3.92 -4.64 -7.29
N LEU A 23 -3.07 -3.73 -7.81
CA LEU A 23 -2.76 -2.48 -7.14
C LEU A 23 -4.00 -1.61 -6.93
N ARG A 24 -4.86 -1.45 -7.95
CA ARG A 24 -6.09 -0.65 -7.85
C ARG A 24 -7.03 -1.18 -6.77
N GLN A 25 -7.20 -2.50 -6.68
CA GLN A 25 -8.06 -3.11 -5.65
C GLN A 25 -7.49 -2.90 -4.25
N ALA A 26 -6.19 -3.14 -4.07
CA ALA A 26 -5.54 -2.94 -2.78
C ALA A 26 -5.57 -1.46 -2.33
N ASP A 27 -5.31 -0.54 -3.25
CA ASP A 27 -5.37 0.92 -2.99
C ASP A 27 -6.78 1.35 -2.58
N ALA A 28 -7.82 0.87 -3.29
CA ALA A 28 -9.21 1.16 -2.97
C ALA A 28 -9.58 0.75 -1.53
N ILE A 29 -9.18 -0.46 -1.11
CA ILE A 29 -9.42 -0.96 0.26
C ILE A 29 -8.69 -0.09 1.28
N PHE A 30 -7.42 0.23 1.06
CA PHE A 30 -6.65 1.03 2.02
C PHE A 30 -7.23 2.43 2.19
N ILE A 31 -7.60 3.09 1.08
CA ILE A 31 -8.24 4.41 1.11
C ILE A 31 -9.60 4.36 1.79
N GLU A 32 -10.40 3.32 1.55
CA GLU A 32 -11.69 3.12 2.22
C GLU A 32 -11.51 3.01 3.75
N GLU A 33 -10.54 2.23 4.22
CA GLU A 33 -10.29 2.08 5.66
C GLU A 33 -9.81 3.37 6.32
N LEU A 34 -8.98 4.16 5.62
CA LEU A 34 -8.57 5.49 6.10
C LEU A 34 -9.75 6.46 6.19
N ARG A 35 -10.69 6.42 5.24
CA ARG A 35 -11.91 7.24 5.27
C ARG A 35 -12.84 6.80 6.40
N ASN A 36 -13.08 5.50 6.55
CA ASN A 36 -13.90 4.94 7.63
C ASN A 36 -13.35 5.30 9.02
N ALA A 37 -12.04 5.46 9.15
CA ALA A 37 -11.38 5.90 10.38
C ALA A 37 -11.29 7.44 10.55
N ASN A 38 -11.81 8.24 9.62
CA ASN A 38 -11.66 9.70 9.60
C ASN A 38 -10.20 10.17 9.67
N LEU A 39 -9.29 9.43 9.01
CA LEU A 39 -7.86 9.74 8.92
C LEU A 39 -7.44 10.18 7.53
N TYR A 40 -8.21 9.88 6.49
CA TYR A 40 -7.85 10.20 5.10
C TYR A 40 -7.47 11.67 4.90
N ASP A 41 -8.29 12.60 5.40
CA ASP A 41 -8.05 14.05 5.26
C ASP A 41 -6.98 14.60 6.23
N LYS A 42 -6.48 13.78 7.16
CA LYS A 42 -5.42 14.13 8.11
C LYS A 42 -4.03 13.71 7.62
N ILE A 43 -3.98 12.75 6.70
CA ILE A 43 -2.75 12.22 6.14
C ILE A 43 -2.43 13.01 4.87
N TRP A 44 -1.17 13.40 4.70
CA TRP A 44 -0.75 14.16 3.53
C TRP A 44 -0.90 13.35 2.24
N GLN A 45 -0.42 12.11 2.28
CA GLN A 45 -0.58 11.17 1.17
C GLN A 45 -0.64 9.74 1.70
N ALA A 46 -1.58 8.95 1.17
CA ALA A 46 -1.70 7.53 1.44
C ALA A 46 -1.98 6.78 0.15
N PHE A 47 -1.34 5.62 -0.02
CA PHE A 47 -1.48 4.75 -1.20
C PHE A 47 -0.85 3.38 -0.98
N CYS A 48 -1.14 2.46 -1.89
CA CYS A 48 -0.48 1.17 -2.01
C CYS A 48 0.65 1.19 -3.07
N VAL A 49 1.64 0.33 -2.91
CA VAL A 49 2.69 0.02 -3.88
C VAL A 49 2.72 -1.49 -4.11
N PHE A 50 2.75 -1.91 -5.38
CA PHE A 50 2.89 -3.31 -5.77
C PHE A 50 4.37 -3.69 -5.83
N LEU A 51 4.74 -4.76 -5.13
CA LEU A 51 6.09 -5.32 -5.17
C LEU A 51 6.08 -6.64 -5.96
N PRO A 52 6.91 -6.79 -7.00
CA PRO A 52 7.01 -8.01 -7.80
C PRO A 52 7.82 -9.10 -7.06
N VAL A 53 7.61 -9.22 -5.75
CA VAL A 53 8.18 -10.25 -4.88
C VAL A 53 7.07 -11.22 -4.53
N GLN A 54 7.26 -12.49 -4.86
CA GLN A 54 6.34 -13.55 -4.43
C GLN A 54 6.76 -14.09 -3.08
N THR A 55 5.77 -14.36 -2.22
CA THR A 55 6.01 -14.94 -0.91
C THR A 55 5.11 -16.13 -0.67
N VAL A 56 5.53 -17.01 0.24
CA VAL A 56 4.68 -18.15 0.66
C VAL A 56 3.59 -17.63 1.59
N GLY A 57 2.36 -18.02 1.29
CA GLY A 57 1.18 -17.88 2.13
C GLY A 57 0.51 -19.23 2.34
N VAL A 58 -0.46 -19.26 3.23
CA VAL A 58 -1.35 -20.42 3.43
C VAL A 58 -2.77 -19.92 3.27
N MET A 59 -3.49 -20.44 2.28
CA MET A 59 -4.91 -20.16 2.08
C MET A 59 -5.66 -21.49 2.12
N GLY A 60 -6.54 -21.66 3.11
CA GLY A 60 -7.10 -22.97 3.44
C GLY A 60 -5.99 -23.93 3.87
N ASP A 61 -5.92 -25.10 3.24
CA ASP A 61 -4.91 -26.13 3.52
C ASP A 61 -3.75 -26.14 2.50
N GLU A 62 -3.73 -25.21 1.53
CA GLU A 62 -2.74 -25.16 0.45
C GLU A 62 -1.74 -24.01 0.61
N ARG A 63 -0.54 -24.24 0.08
CA ARG A 63 0.50 -23.20 -0.02
C ARG A 63 0.26 -22.37 -1.27
N THR A 64 0.23 -21.05 -1.09
CA THR A 64 0.10 -20.08 -2.18
C THR A 64 1.40 -19.32 -2.38
N TYR A 65 1.70 -18.93 -3.63
CA TYR A 65 2.82 -18.06 -3.98
C TYR A 65 2.29 -16.79 -4.66
N ASP A 66 2.02 -15.77 -3.87
CA ASP A 66 1.38 -14.53 -4.30
C ASP A 66 2.23 -13.30 -3.93
N TYR A 67 1.82 -12.14 -4.41
CA TYR A 67 2.58 -10.90 -4.34
C TYR A 67 2.46 -10.17 -2.99
N VAL A 68 3.34 -9.19 -2.81
CA VAL A 68 3.35 -8.28 -1.67
C VAL A 68 2.78 -6.91 -2.07
N ILE A 69 1.93 -6.36 -1.22
CA ILE A 69 1.53 -4.95 -1.26
C ILE A 69 2.21 -4.21 -0.11
N ALA A 70 2.83 -3.07 -0.41
CA ALA A 70 3.28 -2.13 0.60
C ALA A 70 2.24 -1.01 0.76
N LEU A 71 1.84 -0.74 2.00
CA LEU A 71 1.08 0.43 2.38
C LEU A 71 2.05 1.58 2.63
N ARG A 72 1.77 2.76 2.07
CA ARG A 72 2.51 3.99 2.30
C ARG A 72 1.55 5.05 2.78
N ALA A 73 1.82 5.64 3.94
CA ALA A 73 1.11 6.82 4.44
C ALA A 73 2.13 7.76 5.08
N VAL A 74 2.05 9.04 4.77
CA VAL A 74 2.99 10.05 5.26
C VAL A 74 2.27 11.30 5.75
N GLU A 75 2.86 11.95 6.74
CA GLU A 75 2.50 13.28 7.21
C GLU A 75 3.62 14.25 6.81
N SER A 76 3.25 15.44 6.33
CA SER A 76 4.19 16.46 5.88
C SER A 76 3.56 17.84 5.98
N SER A 77 4.37 18.86 6.28
CA SER A 77 3.98 20.26 6.26
C SER A 77 4.45 21.01 5.01
N ASP A 78 5.46 20.52 4.29
CA ASP A 78 6.14 21.26 3.21
C ASP A 78 6.62 20.42 2.03
N ALA A 79 6.29 19.12 1.99
CA ALA A 79 6.74 18.12 1.01
C ALA A 79 8.28 17.94 0.89
N MET A 80 9.09 18.72 1.60
CA MET A 80 10.55 18.58 1.65
C MET A 80 10.94 17.53 2.69
N THR A 81 10.25 17.52 3.83
CA THR A 81 10.33 16.47 4.85
C THR A 81 8.99 15.77 5.00
N ALA A 82 9.00 14.47 5.28
CA ALA A 82 7.79 13.73 5.57
C ALA A 82 8.10 12.57 6.51
N ASP A 83 7.30 12.41 7.56
CA ASP A 83 7.35 11.24 8.42
C ASP A 83 6.30 10.22 7.98
N TRP A 84 6.58 8.94 8.17
CA TRP A 84 5.58 7.91 7.98
C TRP A 84 4.48 8.09 9.03
N ALA A 85 3.22 7.93 8.62
CA ALA A 85 2.08 8.21 9.49
C ALA A 85 1.96 7.15 10.59
N TYR A 86 1.72 7.56 11.84
CA TYR A 86 1.49 6.62 12.94
C TYR A 86 0.05 6.10 12.91
N LEU A 87 -0.23 5.18 12.00
CA LEU A 87 -1.56 4.61 11.83
C LEU A 87 -1.93 3.67 13.00
N PRO A 88 -3.18 3.69 13.50
CA PRO A 88 -3.63 2.76 14.52
C PRO A 88 -3.43 1.31 14.07
N HIS A 89 -2.87 0.47 14.93
CA HIS A 89 -2.62 -0.95 14.59
C HIS A 89 -3.91 -1.68 14.20
N ALA A 90 -5.06 -1.33 14.80
CA ALA A 90 -6.35 -1.88 14.43
C ALA A 90 -6.75 -1.56 12.98
N LEU A 91 -6.41 -0.37 12.48
CA LEU A 91 -6.62 0.01 11.08
C LEU A 91 -5.70 -0.80 10.17
N LEU A 92 -4.41 -0.89 10.50
CA LEU A 92 -3.43 -1.69 9.74
C LEU A 92 -3.84 -3.16 9.68
N GLN A 93 -4.34 -3.71 10.78
CA GLN A 93 -4.85 -5.07 10.85
C GLN A 93 -6.07 -5.26 9.94
N LYS A 94 -7.02 -4.32 9.97
CA LYS A 94 -8.22 -4.38 9.14
C LYS A 94 -7.89 -4.25 7.64
N ALA A 95 -7.08 -3.26 7.27
CA ALA A 95 -6.65 -3.07 5.89
C ALA A 95 -5.88 -4.26 5.35
N SER A 96 -4.88 -4.77 6.10
CA SER A 96 -4.10 -5.94 5.66
C SER A 96 -4.97 -7.20 5.53
N SER A 97 -5.89 -7.45 6.47
CA SER A 97 -6.79 -8.59 6.41
C SER A 97 -7.73 -8.51 5.20
N ARG A 98 -8.31 -7.34 4.94
CA ARG A 98 -9.17 -7.13 3.77
C ARG A 98 -8.41 -7.29 2.47
N ILE A 99 -7.23 -6.68 2.33
CA ILE A 99 -6.41 -6.81 1.12
C ILE A 99 -6.08 -8.29 0.84
N ILE A 100 -5.63 -9.06 1.84
CA ILE A 100 -5.27 -10.48 1.66
C ILE A 100 -6.49 -11.32 1.29
N ASN A 101 -7.67 -11.03 1.86
CA ASN A 101 -8.87 -11.85 1.65
C ASN A 101 -9.67 -11.46 0.40
N GLU A 102 -9.63 -10.19 -0.02
CA GLU A 102 -10.45 -9.64 -1.12
C GLU A 102 -9.67 -9.50 -2.43
N VAL A 103 -8.33 -9.35 -2.38
CA VAL A 103 -7.49 -9.12 -3.57
C VAL A 103 -6.77 -10.40 -3.97
N LYS A 104 -7.24 -11.04 -5.04
CA LYS A 104 -6.60 -12.23 -5.60
C LYS A 104 -5.18 -11.90 -6.07
N GLY A 105 -4.22 -12.75 -5.71
CA GLY A 105 -2.82 -12.55 -6.07
C GLY A 105 -2.00 -11.77 -5.04
N VAL A 106 -2.56 -11.52 -3.85
CA VAL A 106 -1.84 -10.92 -2.72
C VAL A 106 -1.95 -11.84 -1.50
N ASN A 107 -0.82 -12.14 -0.86
CA ASN A 107 -0.81 -12.90 0.38
C ASN A 107 0.02 -12.26 1.50
N ARG A 108 0.56 -11.07 1.25
CA ARG A 108 1.35 -10.33 2.22
C ARG A 108 1.17 -8.84 2.04
N VAL A 109 1.01 -8.17 3.17
CA VAL A 109 0.94 -6.71 3.25
C VAL A 109 2.03 -6.24 4.21
N VAL A 110 2.75 -5.20 3.83
CA VAL A 110 3.77 -4.53 4.66
C VAL A 110 3.42 -3.05 4.79
N TYR A 111 4.01 -2.37 5.78
CA TYR A 111 3.85 -0.92 5.96
C TYR A 111 5.22 -0.25 5.91
N ASP A 112 5.35 0.81 5.10
CA ASP A 112 6.60 1.54 4.96
C ASP A 112 6.79 2.54 6.11
N ILE A 113 7.74 2.21 6.98
CA ILE A 113 8.13 2.97 8.17
C ILE A 113 9.38 3.85 7.95
N SER A 114 9.68 4.21 6.70
CA SER A 114 10.83 5.03 6.33
C SER A 114 10.44 6.51 6.19
N SER A 115 11.08 7.41 6.94
CA SER A 115 10.90 8.87 6.78
C SER A 115 11.65 9.41 5.56
N LYS A 116 11.21 10.56 5.06
CA LYS A 116 11.90 11.39 4.07
C LYS A 116 12.53 12.59 4.78
N PRO A 117 13.86 12.77 4.75
CA PRO A 117 14.90 11.83 4.28
C PRO A 117 15.11 10.63 5.23
N PRO A 118 15.81 9.54 4.84
CA PRO A 118 16.58 9.36 3.59
C PRO A 118 15.77 8.82 2.41
N SER A 119 14.54 8.35 2.65
CA SER A 119 13.68 7.80 1.60
C SER A 119 12.94 8.91 0.82
N THR A 120 12.17 8.50 -0.17
CA THR A 120 11.19 9.34 -0.88
C THR A 120 9.75 8.97 -0.46
N ILE A 121 8.77 9.78 -0.85
CA ILE A 121 7.35 9.46 -0.59
C ILE A 121 6.93 8.29 -1.49
N GLU A 122 7.10 8.46 -2.80
CA GLU A 122 6.93 7.42 -3.82
C GLU A 122 8.14 6.48 -3.83
N TRP A 123 7.97 5.30 -4.43
CA TRP A 123 9.02 4.29 -4.52
C TRP A 123 9.77 4.31 -5.86
N GLU A 124 9.27 5.06 -6.86
CA GLU A 124 9.92 5.39 -8.14
C GLU A 124 9.69 6.86 -8.52
#